data_AF-A0A160N3F9-F1
#
_entry.id   AF-A0A160N3F9-F1
#
_cell.length_a   1.000
_cell.length_b   1.000
_cell.length_c   1.000
_cell.angle_alpha   90.00
_cell.angle_beta   90.00
_cell.angle_gamma   90.00
#
_symmetry.space_group_name_H-M   'P 1'
#
loop_
_entity.id
_entity.type
_entity.pdbx_description
1 polymer ?
#
loop_
_entity_poly.entity_id
_entity_poly.type
_entity_poly.pdbx_seq_one_letter_code
_entity_poly.pdbx_strand_id
1 'polypeptide(L)' 'MAQTLLASMEPLINGAMPIQDAVDMVHYLIEVTCGYVRFSPGPSTVAKPIDLAAITKHNGFKWVARKHYYPAGLNS' A
#
# COMPACT_ATOMS: atom_id res chain seq x y z
N MET A 1 -14.76 -7.38 29.97
CA MET A 1 -13.34 -7.78 29.82
C MET A 1 -12.90 -7.69 28.37
N ALA A 2 -13.37 -8.54 27.43
CA ALA A 2 -12.96 -8.48 26.01
C ALA A 2 -13.34 -7.17 25.29
N GLN A 3 -14.55 -6.65 25.53
CA GLN A 3 -15.01 -5.39 24.90
C GLN A 3 -14.17 -4.16 25.33
N THR A 4 -13.66 -4.16 26.56
CA THR A 4 -12.84 -3.08 27.11
C THR A 4 -11.44 -3.07 26.51
N LEU A 5 -10.87 -4.25 26.21
CA LEU A 5 -9.57 -4.39 25.56
C LEU A 5 -9.58 -3.94 24.10
N LEU A 6 -10.67 -4.22 23.37
CA LEU A 6 -10.83 -3.75 21.99
C LEU A 6 -10.94 -2.22 21.91
N ALA A 7 -11.53 -1.58 22.91
CA ALA A 7 -11.65 -0.12 22.96
C ALA A 7 -10.33 0.60 23.29
N SER A 8 -9.33 -0.12 23.84
CA SER A 8 -8.00 0.44 24.15
C SER A 8 -6.96 0.22 23.05
N MET A 9 -7.30 -0.49 21.96
CA MET A 9 -6.38 -0.68 20.85
C MET A 9 -6.41 0.54 19.93
N GLU A 10 -5.28 1.23 19.83
CA GLU A 10 -5.13 2.26 18.81
C GLU A 10 -5.13 1.61 17.41
N PRO A 11 -5.84 2.20 16.44
CA PRO A 11 -5.78 1.74 15.06
C PRO A 11 -4.35 1.82 14.51
N LEU A 12 -3.90 0.75 13.85
CA LEU A 12 -2.60 0.72 13.17
C LEU A 12 -2.46 1.85 12.13
N ILE A 13 -3.57 2.23 11.50
CA ILE A 13 -3.67 3.35 10.58
C ILE A 13 -4.58 4.40 11.21
N ASN A 14 -4.06 5.62 11.37
CA ASN A 14 -4.81 6.75 11.90
C ASN A 14 -4.65 7.98 10.99
N GLY A 15 -5.60 8.92 11.07
CA GLY A 15 -5.64 10.10 10.19
C GLY A 15 -4.56 11.15 10.44
N ALA A 16 -3.81 11.05 11.54
CA ALA A 16 -2.69 11.94 11.85
C ALA A 16 -1.34 11.41 11.32
N MET A 17 -1.34 10.23 10.70
CA MET A 17 -0.14 9.59 10.16
C MET A 17 0.52 10.50 9.09
N PRO A 18 1.85 10.70 9.16
CA PRO A 18 2.60 11.33 8.08
C PRO A 18 2.34 10.62 6.75
N ILE A 19 2.28 11.39 5.66
CA ILE A 19 1.97 10.79 4.34
C ILE A 19 3.00 9.74 3.92
N GLN A 20 4.27 9.91 4.30
CA GLN A 20 5.33 8.95 3.99
C GLN A 20 5.11 7.61 4.72
N ASP A 21 4.80 7.65 6.03
CA ASP A 21 4.50 6.45 6.80
C ASP A 21 3.28 5.71 6.24
N ALA A 22 2.25 6.44 5.80
CA ALA A 22 1.08 5.85 5.16
C ALA A 22 1.44 5.16 3.82
N VAL A 23 2.30 5.80 3.02
CA VAL A 23 2.81 5.24 1.77
C VAL A 23 3.61 3.95 2.01
N ASP A 24 4.52 3.98 2.99
CA ASP A 24 5.37 2.84 3.32
C ASP A 24 4.55 1.68 3.90
N MET A 25 3.56 1.99 4.74
CA MET A 25 2.61 1.00 5.26
C MET A 25 1.83 0.32 4.13
N VAL A 26 1.28 1.09 3.19
CA VAL A 26 0.55 0.52 2.04
C VAL A 26 1.48 -0.36 1.20
N HIS A 27 2.70 0.08 0.94
CA HIS A 27 3.69 -0.71 0.21
C HIS A 27 3.94 -2.05 0.91
N TYR A 28 4.21 -2.02 2.23
CA TYR A 28 4.43 -3.23 3.04
C TYR A 28 3.24 -4.19 3.01
N LEU A 29 2.01 -3.70 3.19
CA LEU A 29 0.81 -4.55 3.18
C LEU A 29 0.61 -5.26 1.83
N ILE A 30 0.96 -4.60 0.73
CA ILE A 30 0.92 -5.21 -0.60
C ILE A 30 1.98 -6.30 -0.71
N GLU A 31 3.19 -6.07 -0.20
CA GLU A 31 4.26 -7.09 -0.18
C GLU A 31 3.88 -8.31 0.65
N VAL A 32 3.31 -8.10 1.84
CA VAL A 32 2.80 -9.17 2.70
C VAL A 32 1.74 -9.99 1.96
N THR A 33 0.81 -9.31 1.28
CA THR A 33 -0.26 -9.99 0.52
C THR A 33 0.30 -10.78 -0.66
N CYS A 34 1.25 -10.21 -1.41
CA CYS A 34 1.95 -10.92 -2.49
C CYS A 34 2.66 -12.17 -1.96
N GLY A 35 3.33 -12.06 -0.83
CA GLY A 35 4.00 -13.18 -0.16
C GLY A 35 2.99 -14.25 0.27
N TYR A 36 1.93 -13.85 0.97
CA TYR A 36 0.87 -14.75 1.42
C TYR A 36 0.24 -15.53 0.26
N VAL A 37 -0.16 -14.84 -0.81
CA VAL A 37 -0.79 -15.46 -1.99
C VAL A 37 0.17 -16.38 -2.73
N ARG A 38 1.46 -16.03 -2.81
CA ARG A 38 2.50 -16.87 -3.43
C ARG A 38 2.64 -18.24 -2.76
N PHE A 39 2.52 -18.29 -1.43
CA PHE A 39 2.70 -19.54 -0.67
C PHE A 39 1.37 -20.23 -0.35
N SER A 40 0.24 -19.57 -0.62
CA SER A 40 -1.09 -20.16 -0.44
C SER A 40 -1.42 -21.13 -1.57
N PRO A 41 -2.12 -22.25 -1.30
CA PRO A 41 -2.62 -23.12 -2.35
C PRO A 41 -3.57 -22.39 -3.31
N GLY A 42 -3.40 -22.58 -4.61
CA GLY A 42 -4.24 -21.99 -5.64
C GLY A 42 -3.50 -21.02 -6.58
N PRO A 43 -4.23 -20.32 -7.46
CA PRO A 43 -3.64 -19.38 -8.39
C PRO A 43 -3.05 -18.15 -7.68
N SER A 44 -1.93 -17.63 -8.20
CA SER A 44 -1.33 -16.38 -7.70
C SER A 44 -2.14 -15.16 -8.18
N THR A 45 -3.14 -14.77 -7.40
CA THR A 45 -4.08 -13.68 -7.72
C THR A 45 -3.54 -12.28 -7.43
N VAL A 46 -2.52 -12.15 -6.57
CA VAL A 46 -1.89 -10.89 -6.19
C VAL A 46 -0.39 -11.00 -6.40
N ALA A 47 0.18 -10.12 -7.22
CA ALA A 47 1.59 -10.14 -7.57
C ALA A 47 2.13 -8.74 -7.91
N LYS A 48 3.46 -8.61 -7.82
CA LYS A 48 4.23 -7.48 -8.34
C LYS A 48 4.33 -7.56 -9.88
N PRO A 49 4.61 -6.43 -10.57
CA PRO A 49 4.87 -5.08 -10.06
C PRO A 49 3.58 -4.37 -9.61
N ILE A 50 3.69 -3.25 -8.89
CA ILE A 50 2.54 -2.49 -8.31
C ILE A 50 2.56 -1.02 -8.73
N ASP A 51 1.39 -0.39 -8.79
CA ASP A 51 1.23 1.05 -8.97
C ASP A 51 0.75 1.66 -7.66
N LEU A 52 1.39 2.73 -7.20
CA LEU A 52 1.07 3.42 -5.96
C LEU A 52 1.09 4.93 -6.18
N ALA A 53 0.03 5.61 -5.75
CA ALA A 53 -0.07 7.06 -5.79
C ALA A 53 -0.63 7.60 -4.48
N ALA A 54 -0.19 8.81 -4.12
CA ALA A 54 -0.70 9.56 -3.00
C ALA A 54 -1.53 10.75 -3.52
N ILE A 55 -2.67 11.00 -2.89
CA ILE A 55 -3.50 12.19 -3.15
C ILE A 55 -3.54 12.98 -1.85
N THR A 56 -2.99 14.20 -1.85
CA THR A 56 -3.04 15.08 -0.68
C THR A 56 -3.64 16.45 -1.02
N LYS A 57 -4.19 17.13 -0.01
CA LYS A 57 -4.86 18.42 -0.19
C LYS A 57 -3.97 19.47 -0.87
N HIS A 58 -2.68 19.52 -0.52
CA HIS A 58 -1.76 20.56 -0.98
C HIS A 58 -0.99 20.16 -2.24
N ASN A 59 -0.75 18.86 -2.45
CA ASN A 59 0.09 18.38 -3.56
C ASN A 59 -0.70 17.71 -4.67
N GLY A 60 -2.02 17.54 -4.51
CA GLY A 60 -2.86 16.82 -5.46
C GLY A 60 -2.45 15.35 -5.59
N PHE A 61 -2.69 14.79 -6.78
CA PHE A 61 -2.29 13.44 -7.14
C PHE A 61 -0.80 13.37 -7.47
N LYS A 62 -0.07 12.43 -6.88
CA LYS A 62 1.34 12.15 -7.19
C LYS A 62 1.60 10.64 -7.23
N TRP A 63 2.30 10.19 -8.28
CA TRP A 63 2.83 8.82 -8.34
C TRP A 63 3.95 8.65 -7.31
N VAL A 64 3.88 7.58 -6.53
CA VAL A 64 4.95 7.11 -5.63
C VAL A 64 5.73 6.01 -6.33
N ALA A 65 5.01 5.04 -6.92
CA ALA A 65 5.58 3.99 -7.75
C ALA A 65 4.67 3.78 -8.96
N ARG A 66 5.25 3.62 -10.14
CA ARG A 66 4.49 3.36 -11.36
C ARG A 66 5.16 2.28 -12.19
N LYS A 67 4.38 1.35 -12.70
CA LYS A 67 4.80 0.39 -13.70
C LYS A 67 5.08 1.14 -14.99
N HIS A 68 6.34 1.18 -15.37
CA HIS A 68 6.75 1.61 -16.69
C HIS A 68 6.66 0.40 -17.62
N TYR A 69 5.47 0.14 -18.16
CA TYR A 69 5.26 -0.91 -19.17
C TYR A 69 6.00 -0.61 -20.49
N TYR A 70 6.46 0.63 -20.65
CA TYR A 70 7.29 1.08 -21.77
C TYR A 70 8.57 1.76 -21.26
N PRO A 71 9.69 1.62 -21.98
CA PRO A 71 10.90 2.42 -21.79
C PRO A 71 10.58 3.91 -21.60
N ALA A 72 11.34 4.61 -20.75
CA ALA A 72 11.12 6.03 -20.47
C ALA A 72 11.06 6.90 -21.74
N GLY A 73 11.79 6.54 -22.80
CA GLY A 73 11.78 7.22 -24.09
C GLY A 73 10.49 7.08 -24.92
N LEU A 74 9.53 6.26 -24.49
CA LEU A 74 8.21 6.10 -25.12
C LEU A 74 7.08 6.81 -24.37
N ASN A 75 7.39 7.48 -23.24
CA ASN A 75 6.43 8.28 -22.45
C ASN A 75 6.66 9.79 -22.63
N SER A 76 6.90 10.23 -23.87
CA SER A 76 7.01 11.65 -24.25
C SER A 76 5.64 12.29 -24.42
#